data_AF-A0A919K5K4-F1
#
_entry.id   AF-A0A919K5K4-F1
#
_cell.length_a   1.000
_cell.length_b   1.000
_cell.length_c   1.000
_cell.angle_alpha   90.00
_cell.angle_beta   90.00
_cell.angle_gamma   90.00
#
_symmetry.space_group_name_H-M   'P 1'
#
loop_
_entity.id
_entity.type
_entity.pdbx_description
1 polymer ?
#
loop_
_entity_poly.entity_id
_entity_poly.type
_entity_poly.pdbx_seq_one_letter_code
_entity_poly.pdbx_strand_id
1 'polypeptide(L)'
;MNAVDQRTVAAISRGSRDAFILLFDRTSGAVRAEIASRLDADRSATVFAATYVEVWWLAGCHSGPEIDAMEWIKNILRRRLADADLDTRQQASNSDPAPGLRPSCAELELAFLLGRPVTRWPV
;
A
#
# COMPACT_ATOMS: atom_id res chain seq x y z
N MET A 1 12.81 -3.00 -17.94
CA MET A 1 12.88 -4.44 -17.62
C MET A 1 13.87 -4.64 -16.49
N ASN A 2 13.43 -5.11 -15.32
CA ASN A 2 14.29 -5.23 -14.15
C ASN A 2 14.22 -6.65 -13.58
N ALA A 3 15.20 -7.50 -13.94
CA ALA A 3 15.28 -8.89 -13.48
C ALA A 3 15.34 -9.02 -11.94
N VAL A 4 15.76 -7.96 -11.24
CA VAL A 4 15.72 -7.89 -9.78
C VAL A 4 14.28 -7.88 -9.28
N ASP A 5 13.42 -7.07 -9.90
CA ASP A 5 12.03 -6.90 -9.47
C ASP A 5 11.23 -8.19 -9.62
N GLN A 6 11.44 -8.90 -10.72
CA GLN A 6 10.80 -10.19 -10.95
C GLN A 6 11.23 -11.23 -9.91
N ARG A 7 12.51 -11.29 -9.55
CA ARG A 7 12.99 -12.20 -8.49
C ARG A 7 12.44 -11.82 -7.13
N THR A 8 12.36 -10.53 -6.82
CA THR A 8 11.77 -10.04 -5.58
C THR A 8 10.30 -10.43 -5.48
N VAL A 9 9.49 -10.16 -6.51
CA VAL A 9 8.06 -10.53 -6.52
C VAL A 9 7.89 -12.05 -6.44
N ALA A 10 8.71 -12.83 -7.15
CA ALA A 10 8.68 -14.29 -7.06
C ALA A 10 9.09 -14.84 -5.68
N ALA A 11 9.94 -14.13 -4.93
CA ALA A 11 10.24 -14.50 -3.55
C ALA A 11 9.08 -14.17 -2.61
N ILE A 12 8.43 -13.02 -2.81
CA ILE A 12 7.22 -12.63 -2.06
C ILE A 12 6.10 -13.63 -2.30
N SER A 13 5.89 -14.08 -3.54
CA SER A 13 4.85 -15.07 -3.86
C SER A 13 5.05 -16.42 -3.15
N ARG A 14 6.30 -16.75 -2.78
CA ARG A 14 6.64 -17.91 -1.94
C ARG A 14 6.61 -17.62 -0.44
N GLY A 15 6.10 -16.46 -0.03
CA GLY A 15 5.97 -16.06 1.38
C GLY A 15 7.22 -15.42 1.99
N SER A 16 8.20 -14.98 1.19
CA SER A 16 9.38 -14.29 1.72
C SER A 16 9.03 -12.89 2.22
N ARG A 17 8.92 -12.73 3.55
CA ARG A 17 8.75 -11.42 4.20
C ARG A 17 9.97 -10.51 3.98
N ASP A 18 11.18 -11.06 3.97
CA ASP A 18 12.40 -10.27 3.74
C ASP A 18 12.39 -9.62 2.35
N ALA A 19 11.97 -10.35 1.31
CA ALA A 19 11.81 -9.79 -0.03
C ALA A 19 10.75 -8.69 -0.08
N PHE A 20 9.67 -8.85 0.69
CA PHE A 20 8.63 -7.83 0.84
C PHE A 20 9.15 -6.56 1.54
N ILE A 21 9.91 -6.71 2.63
CA ILE A 21 10.52 -5.60 3.36
C ILE A 21 11.49 -4.83 2.45
N LEU A 22 12.33 -5.52 1.69
CA LEU A 22 13.25 -4.89 0.75
C LEU A 22 12.52 -4.10 -0.35
N LEU A 23 11.42 -4.67 -0.88
CA LEU A 23 10.58 -3.96 -1.85
C LEU A 23 9.94 -2.72 -1.22
N PHE A 24 9.41 -2.86 0.00
CA PHE A 24 8.80 -1.78 0.76
C PHE A 24 9.79 -0.64 1.00
N ASP A 25 10.98 -0.93 1.53
CA ASP A 25 11.99 0.08 1.86
C ASP A 25 12.40 0.88 0.62
N ARG A 26 12.57 0.20 -0.52
CA ARG A 26 12.95 0.84 -1.79
C ARG A 26 11.85 1.73 -2.37
N THR A 27 10.57 1.39 -2.19
CA THR A 27 9.45 2.04 -2.91
C THR A 27 8.63 2.99 -2.05
N SER A 28 8.65 2.82 -0.73
CA SER A 28 7.78 3.52 0.22
C SER A 28 7.90 5.04 0.13
N GLY A 29 9.10 5.59 -0.07
CA GLY A 29 9.29 7.03 -0.21
C GLY A 29 8.54 7.63 -1.40
N ALA A 30 8.61 6.96 -2.56
CA ALA A 30 7.92 7.42 -3.77
C ALA A 30 6.39 7.28 -3.66
N VAL A 31 5.91 6.17 -3.08
CA VAL A 31 4.48 5.96 -2.84
C VAL A 31 3.94 6.99 -1.84
N ARG A 32 4.70 7.31 -0.79
CA ARG A 32 4.33 8.36 0.16
C ARG A 32 4.24 9.73 -0.55
N ALA A 33 5.25 10.10 -1.32
CA ALA A 33 5.21 11.38 -2.05
C ALA A 33 3.97 11.51 -2.95
N GLU A 34 3.58 10.43 -3.63
CA GLU A 34 2.39 10.44 -4.49
C GLU A 34 1.09 10.60 -3.69
N ILE A 35 0.95 9.91 -2.56
CA ILE A 35 -0.26 9.97 -1.70
C ILE A 35 -0.41 11.34 -1.03
N ALA A 36 0.67 11.92 -0.47
CA ALA A 36 0.63 13.22 0.21
C ALA A 36 0.05 14.33 -0.64
N SER A 37 0.25 14.25 -1.96
CA SER A 37 -0.25 15.28 -2.89
C SER A 37 -1.76 15.27 -3.09
N ARG A 38 -2.48 14.27 -2.52
CA ARG A 38 -3.89 14.01 -2.84
C ARG A 38 -4.81 13.82 -1.63
N LEU A 39 -4.28 13.34 -0.51
CA LEU A 39 -5.08 12.96 0.66
C LEU A 39 -4.59 13.64 1.94
N ASP A 40 -5.50 13.82 2.90
CA ASP A 40 -5.15 14.18 4.28
C ASP A 40 -4.34 13.06 4.98
N ALA A 41 -3.75 13.38 6.13
CA ALA A 41 -2.82 12.49 6.82
C ALA A 41 -3.43 11.12 7.23
N ASP A 42 -4.69 11.10 7.66
CA ASP A 42 -5.35 9.88 8.14
C ASP A 42 -5.73 8.96 6.98
N ARG A 43 -6.30 9.51 5.91
CA ARG A 43 -6.58 8.77 4.68
C ARG A 43 -5.30 8.31 4.00
N SER A 44 -4.25 9.13 4.05
CA SER A 44 -2.93 8.80 3.51
C SER A 44 -2.34 7.55 4.14
N ALA A 45 -2.37 7.45 5.48
CA ALA A 45 -1.84 6.29 6.19
C ALA A 45 -2.61 5.00 5.85
N THR A 46 -3.93 5.10 5.74
CA THR A 46 -4.81 3.96 5.39
C THR A 46 -4.56 3.48 3.96
N VAL A 47 -4.56 4.38 2.98
CA VAL A 47 -4.33 4.04 1.56
C VAL A 47 -2.92 3.51 1.35
N PHE A 48 -1.92 4.11 2.02
CA PHE A 48 -0.55 3.63 1.99
C PHE A 48 -0.44 2.19 2.49
N ALA A 49 -1.01 1.90 3.67
CA ALA A 49 -0.96 0.57 4.25
C ALA A 49 -1.71 -0.45 3.39
N ALA A 50 -2.92 -0.13 2.93
CA ALA A 50 -3.73 -0.99 2.09
C ALA A 50 -3.04 -1.33 0.76
N THR A 51 -2.30 -0.38 0.18
CA THR A 51 -1.54 -0.60 -1.05
C THR A 51 -0.49 -1.71 -0.86
N TYR A 52 0.29 -1.67 0.22
CA TYR A 52 1.34 -2.66 0.46
C TYR A 52 0.81 -4.01 0.95
N VAL A 53 -0.26 -4.01 1.74
CA VAL A 53 -0.97 -5.25 2.08
C VAL A 53 -1.46 -5.94 0.81
N GLU A 54 -2.02 -5.18 -0.12
CA GLU A 54 -2.48 -5.74 -1.38
C GLU A 54 -1.35 -6.24 -2.28
N VAL A 55 -0.19 -5.58 -2.29
CA VAL A 55 1.02 -6.09 -2.96
C VAL A 55 1.40 -7.47 -2.41
N TRP A 56 1.38 -7.65 -1.08
CA TRP A 56 1.67 -8.94 -0.44
C TRP A 56 0.70 -10.03 -0.91
N TRP A 57 -0.60 -9.77 -0.88
CA TRP A 57 -1.61 -10.75 -1.27
C TRP A 57 -1.59 -11.06 -2.77
N LEU A 58 -1.50 -10.05 -3.62
CA LEU A 58 -1.51 -10.23 -5.07
C LEU A 58 -0.23 -10.88 -5.59
N ALA A 59 0.91 -10.71 -4.89
CA ALA A 59 2.12 -11.44 -5.23
C ALA A 59 1.91 -12.96 -5.16
N GLY A 60 1.15 -13.45 -4.16
CA GLY A 60 0.82 -14.88 -4.02
C GLY A 60 -0.05 -15.44 -5.15
N CYS A 61 -0.84 -14.58 -5.81
CA CYS A 61 -1.68 -14.95 -6.96
C CYS A 61 -0.98 -14.72 -8.30
N HIS A 62 0.26 -14.23 -8.31
CA HIS A 62 0.89 -13.77 -9.53
C HIS A 62 1.53 -14.92 -10.33
N SER A 63 0.99 -15.17 -11.52
CA SER A 63 1.51 -16.15 -12.49
C SER A 63 2.00 -15.51 -13.80
N GLY A 64 2.10 -14.18 -13.85
CA GLY A 64 2.43 -13.43 -15.08
C GLY A 64 3.93 -13.13 -15.25
N PRO A 65 4.43 -13.03 -16.49
CA PRO A 65 5.77 -12.52 -16.75
C PRO A 65 5.82 -10.99 -16.64
N GLU A 66 7.01 -10.47 -16.31
CA GLU A 66 7.42 -9.07 -16.48
C GLU A 66 6.65 -8.03 -15.65
N ILE A 67 6.98 -7.95 -14.36
CA ILE A 67 6.57 -6.83 -13.50
C ILE A 67 7.73 -5.85 -13.32
N ASP A 68 7.54 -4.59 -13.74
CA ASP A 68 8.17 -3.45 -13.07
C ASP A 68 7.45 -3.26 -11.73
N ALA A 69 8.13 -3.53 -10.63
CA ALA A 69 7.49 -3.56 -9.31
C ALA A 69 6.94 -2.19 -8.92
N MET A 70 7.61 -1.11 -9.31
CA MET A 70 7.13 0.23 -8.99
C MET A 70 5.90 0.59 -9.83
N GLU A 71 5.89 0.27 -11.12
CA GLU A 71 4.73 0.50 -11.98
C GLU A 71 3.52 -0.31 -11.50
N TRP A 72 3.73 -1.56 -11.09
CA TRP A 72 2.69 -2.41 -10.53
C TRP A 72 2.13 -1.84 -9.21
N ILE A 73 3.00 -1.39 -8.30
CA ILE A 73 2.58 -0.70 -7.07
C ILE A 73 1.77 0.56 -7.40
N LYS A 74 2.20 1.36 -8.39
CA LYS A 74 1.46 2.55 -8.83
C LYS A 74 0.09 2.22 -9.42
N ASN A 75 -0.04 1.09 -10.13
CA ASN A 75 -1.34 0.62 -10.63
C ASN A 75 -2.30 0.29 -9.47
N ILE A 76 -1.81 -0.43 -8.45
CA ILE A 76 -2.59 -0.73 -7.23
C ILE A 76 -2.98 0.57 -6.53
N LEU A 77 -2.01 1.47 -6.33
CA LEU A 77 -2.22 2.76 -5.69
C LEU A 77 -3.28 3.60 -6.41
N ARG A 78 -3.20 3.72 -7.73
CA ARG A 78 -4.17 4.50 -8.53
C ARG A 78 -5.59 4.00 -8.35
N ARG A 79 -5.80 2.69 -8.34
CA ARG A 79 -7.12 2.10 -8.04
C ARG A 79 -7.59 2.46 -6.63
N ARG A 80 -6.72 2.29 -5.62
CA ARG A 80 -7.05 2.62 -4.22
C ARG A 80 -7.40 4.09 -4.01
N LEU A 81 -6.72 4.99 -4.70
CA LEU A 81 -7.03 6.42 -4.67
C LEU A 81 -8.41 6.70 -5.27
N ALA A 82 -8.73 6.08 -6.40
CA ALA A 82 -10.06 6.20 -7.01
C ALA A 82 -11.18 5.66 -6.11
N ASP A 83 -10.94 4.54 -5.42
CA ASP A 83 -11.88 3.96 -4.46
C ASP A 83 -12.09 4.91 -3.26
N ALA A 84 -11.01 5.47 -2.71
CA ALA A 84 -11.08 6.42 -1.59
C ALA A 84 -11.85 7.70 -1.96
N ASP A 85 -11.76 8.16 -3.20
CA ASP A 85 -12.51 9.32 -3.70
C ASP A 85 -14.00 9.01 -3.89
N LEU A 86 -14.36 7.76 -4.18
CA LEU A 86 -15.75 7.31 -4.21
C LEU A 86 -16.35 7.26 -2.81
N ASP A 87 -15.61 6.69 -1.84
CA ASP A 87 -16.05 6.61 -0.44
C ASP A 87 -16.29 8.00 0.16
N THR A 88 -15.42 8.97 -0.15
CA THR A 88 -15.57 10.35 0.31
C THR A 88 -16.85 10.99 -0.22
N ARG A 89 -17.18 10.76 -1.50
CA ARG A 89 -18.42 11.27 -2.09
C ARG A 89 -19.65 10.63 -1.48
N GLN A 90 -19.59 9.34 -1.18
CA GLN A 90 -20.67 8.62 -0.50
C GLN A 90 -20.85 9.07 0.96
N GLN A 91 -19.76 9.30 1.70
CA GLN A 91 -19.80 9.82 3.07
C GLN A 91 -20.26 11.28 3.15
N ALA A 92 -19.90 12.13 2.19
CA ALA A 92 -20.48 13.48 2.11
C ALA A 92 -22.01 13.46 1.93
N SER A 93 -22.54 12.38 1.35
CA SER A 93 -23.99 12.19 1.16
C SER A 93 -24.68 11.58 2.40
N ASN A 94 -23.92 10.87 3.24
CA ASN A 94 -24.37 10.25 4.49
C ASN A 94 -23.63 10.90 5.65
N SER A 95 -24.12 12.05 6.14
CA SER A 95 -23.46 12.81 7.20
C SER A 95 -23.37 12.03 8.52
N ASP A 96 -22.18 11.48 8.80
CA ASP A 96 -21.76 11.07 10.15
C ASP A 96 -20.23 11.23 10.30
N PRO A 97 -19.71 12.03 11.26
CA PRO A 97 -18.27 12.13 11.56
C PRO A 97 -17.93 11.25 12.79
N ALA A 98 -16.81 10.53 12.93
CA ALA A 98 -15.53 10.48 12.23
C ALA A 98 -14.84 9.13 12.58
N PRO A 99 -13.95 8.55 11.75
CA PRO A 99 -13.07 7.49 12.19
C PRO A 99 -11.89 8.11 12.95
N GLY A 100 -11.90 8.01 14.27
CA GLY A 100 -10.82 8.50 15.12
C GLY A 100 -9.51 7.73 14.95
N LEU A 101 -8.42 8.40 15.35
CA LEU A 101 -7.01 8.06 15.67
C LEU A 101 -6.52 6.59 15.79
N ARG A 102 -7.37 5.57 15.72
CA ARG A 102 -6.99 4.15 15.78
C ARG A 102 -6.35 3.69 14.47
N PRO A 103 -5.36 2.79 14.53
CA PRO A 103 -4.85 2.12 13.34
C PRO A 103 -5.95 1.36 12.61
N SER A 104 -6.04 1.55 11.30
CA SER A 104 -6.87 0.73 10.41
C SER A 104 -6.37 -0.71 10.39
N CYS A 105 -7.24 -1.64 9.96
CA CYS A 105 -6.85 -3.06 9.79
C CYS A 105 -5.63 -3.20 8.87
N ALA A 106 -5.59 -2.43 7.79
CA ALA A 106 -4.45 -2.41 6.86
C ALA A 106 -3.15 -1.92 7.52
N GLU A 107 -3.20 -0.90 8.37
CA GLU A 107 -2.02 -0.42 9.11
C GLU A 107 -1.47 -1.51 10.06
N LEU A 108 -2.35 -2.24 10.76
CA LEU A 108 -1.95 -3.32 11.65
C LEU A 108 -1.35 -4.50 10.89
N GLU A 109 -1.96 -4.89 9.78
CA GLU A 109 -1.48 -5.98 8.94
C GLU A 109 -0.13 -5.65 8.30
N LEU A 110 0.03 -4.42 7.79
CA LEU A 110 1.32 -3.97 7.28
C LEU A 110 2.38 -3.98 8.38
N ALA A 111 2.07 -3.51 9.58
CA ALA A 111 3.00 -3.55 10.71
C ALA A 111 3.43 -4.99 11.05
N PHE A 112 2.50 -5.94 10.99
CA PHE A 112 2.78 -7.36 11.17
C PHE A 112 3.70 -7.93 10.07
N LEU A 113 3.44 -7.60 8.80
CA LEU A 113 4.28 -8.04 7.67
C LEU A 113 5.70 -7.49 7.76
N LEU A 114 5.85 -6.25 8.22
CA LEU A 114 7.15 -5.60 8.38
C LEU A 114 7.87 -5.98 9.67
N GLY A 115 7.17 -6.59 10.65
CA GLY A 115 7.72 -6.84 11.99
C GLY A 115 8.02 -5.58 12.80
N ARG A 116 7.46 -4.42 12.40
CA ARG A 116 7.69 -3.11 13.03
C ARG A 116 6.51 -2.18 12.79
N PRO A 117 6.26 -1.19 13.68
CA PRO A 117 5.19 -0.22 13.48
C PRO A 117 5.44 0.62 12.22
N VAL A 118 4.36 0.89 11.48
CA VAL A 118 4.38 1.81 10.34
C VAL A 118 4.37 3.23 10.90
N THR A 119 5.44 3.99 10.63
CA THR A 119 5.48 5.41 11.01
C THR A 119 4.34 6.13 10.29
N ARG A 120 3.40 6.69 11.07
CA ARG A 120 2.39 7.61 10.55
C ARG A 120 3.07 8.85 10.00
N TRP A 121 2.44 9.46 9.01
CA TRP A 121 2.94 10.63 8.29
C TRP A 121 3.56 11.65 9.25
N PRO A 122 4.72 12.26 8.95
CA PRO A 122 5.17 13.40 9.72
C PRO A 122 4.09 14.50 9.58
N VAL A 123 3.57 14.92 10.73
CA VAL A 123 2.60 16.02 10.87
C VAL A 123 3.29 17.34 10.59
#